data_AF-A0A6G2JIP7-F1
#
_entry.id   AF-A0A6G2JIP7-F1
#
_cell.length_a   1.000
_cell.length_b   1.000
_cell.length_c   1.000
_cell.angle_alpha   90.00
_cell.angle_beta   90.00
_cell.angle_gamma   90.00
#
_symmetry.space_group_name_H-M   'P 1'
#
loop_
_entity.id
_entity.type
_entity.pdbx_description
1 polymer ?
#
loop_
_entity_poly.entity_id
_entity_poly.type
_entity_poly.pdbx_seq_one_letter_code
_entity_poly.pdbx_strand_id
1 'polypeptide(L)'
;MLDWYGEHQRDLPWRRTCDPYAVWVSEIMLQQTRVDQVRPYYDRFMDRFPTVEHLGKASLEDVLKAWEGMGYYARARNLHRAARRVVDEHGGQIPDDPARISDLPGIGPYTAAAISSIAFGRDCPVVDGNVVRVLSRLFHLTDTPASSAARKRIDGLAGRLLARGRAGNFNQAMMELGAKICTPRKPRCGECPVNPFCEARKTLPDPAVLPRKKPRPQRPHHRVVAGIVRRNDEVLIVRRPTDGLLGGLWEFPGGIVGKGVDGETFLAEEMKNTLGIGIRVDRSVATLRHAFTHFEMTLQGYNCSHLQGVVRHRDGNECRWVRFEDLGRFAFPRAYRRLIEAAAKVREVREPAGST
;
A
#
# COMPACT_ATOMS: atom_id res chain seq x y z
N MET A 1 -13.82 -27.22 -10.06
CA MET A 1 -13.13 -25.97 -9.67
C MET A 1 -14.14 -24.92 -9.22
N LEU A 2 -15.10 -24.54 -10.06
CA LEU A 2 -16.17 -23.62 -9.66
C LEU A 2 -17.04 -24.19 -8.53
N ASP A 3 -17.34 -25.50 -8.55
CA ASP A 3 -18.11 -26.14 -7.47
C ASP A 3 -17.35 -26.05 -6.13
N TRP A 4 -16.06 -26.43 -6.13
CA TRP A 4 -15.18 -26.25 -4.97
C TRP A 4 -15.18 -24.81 -4.46
N TYR A 5 -15.13 -23.81 -5.37
CA TYR A 5 -15.16 -22.41 -4.96
C TYR A 5 -16.50 -22.00 -4.35
N GLY A 6 -17.63 -22.48 -4.89
CA GLY A 6 -18.95 -22.24 -4.32
C GLY A 6 -19.05 -22.70 -2.87
N GLU A 7 -18.45 -23.85 -2.54
CA GLU A 7 -18.45 -24.43 -1.20
C GLU A 7 -17.38 -23.85 -0.25
N HIS A 8 -16.20 -23.48 -0.76
CA HIS A 8 -15.02 -23.20 0.06
C HIS A 8 -14.55 -21.74 0.04
N GLN A 9 -15.20 -20.86 -0.72
CA GLN A 9 -14.82 -19.45 -0.77
C GLN A 9 -14.87 -18.79 0.60
N ARG A 10 -13.86 -17.98 0.93
CA ARG A 10 -13.96 -17.09 2.10
C ARG A 10 -15.06 -16.07 1.89
N ASP A 11 -15.86 -15.89 2.92
CA ASP A 11 -16.80 -14.79 3.07
C ASP A 11 -16.04 -13.48 3.32
N LEU A 12 -15.91 -12.65 2.29
CA LEU A 12 -15.19 -11.37 2.30
C LEU A 12 -16.18 -10.23 1.99
N PRO A 13 -16.08 -9.05 2.63
CA PRO A 13 -17.06 -7.98 2.45
C PRO A 13 -17.26 -7.58 0.99
N TRP A 14 -16.16 -7.43 0.24
CA TRP A 14 -16.15 -7.09 -1.19
C TRP A 14 -16.61 -8.23 -2.12
N ARG A 15 -16.89 -9.43 -1.60
CA ARG A 15 -17.50 -10.54 -2.37
C ARG A 15 -19.01 -10.64 -2.21
N ARG A 16 -19.58 -9.88 -1.28
CA ARG A 16 -21.03 -9.83 -1.02
C ARG A 16 -21.76 -8.87 -1.96
N THR A 17 -21.04 -8.23 -2.86
CA THR A 17 -21.54 -7.20 -3.77
C THR A 17 -20.86 -7.34 -5.13
N CYS A 18 -21.58 -6.91 -6.17
CA CYS A 18 -21.05 -6.72 -7.53
C CYS A 18 -20.91 -5.23 -7.87
N ASP A 19 -21.05 -4.31 -6.91
CA ASP A 19 -20.84 -2.89 -7.13
C ASP A 19 -19.40 -2.64 -7.66
N PRO A 20 -19.25 -2.07 -8.87
CA PRO A 20 -17.94 -1.78 -9.46
C PRO A 20 -17.05 -0.93 -8.56
N TYR A 21 -17.61 0.01 -7.79
CA TYR A 21 -16.84 0.86 -6.89
C TYR A 21 -16.28 0.05 -5.71
N ALA A 22 -17.13 -0.70 -5.01
CA ALA A 22 -16.70 -1.55 -3.91
C ALA A 22 -15.65 -2.60 -4.34
N VAL A 23 -15.85 -3.22 -5.52
CA VAL A 23 -14.88 -4.17 -6.10
C VAL A 23 -13.56 -3.47 -6.38
N TRP A 24 -13.60 -2.31 -7.05
CA TRP A 24 -12.41 -1.54 -7.40
C TRP A 24 -11.60 -1.14 -6.16
N VAL A 25 -12.24 -0.60 -5.12
CA VAL A 25 -11.56 -0.25 -3.85
C VAL A 25 -10.85 -1.47 -3.28
N SER A 26 -11.52 -2.62 -3.23
CA SER A 26 -10.93 -3.85 -2.69
C SER A 26 -9.71 -4.31 -3.50
N GLU A 27 -9.79 -4.27 -4.83
CA GLU A 27 -8.71 -4.71 -5.72
C GLU A 27 -7.48 -3.81 -5.59
N ILE A 28 -7.67 -2.49 -5.47
CA ILE A 28 -6.56 -1.57 -5.18
C ILE A 28 -5.95 -1.87 -3.80
N MET A 29 -6.77 -2.09 -2.77
CA MET A 29 -6.27 -2.41 -1.43
C MET A 29 -5.51 -3.74 -1.39
N LEU A 30 -5.93 -4.75 -2.15
CA LEU A 30 -5.31 -6.08 -2.20
C LEU A 30 -3.98 -6.11 -2.95
N GLN A 31 -3.63 -5.06 -3.69
CA GLN A 31 -2.30 -4.95 -4.31
C GLN A 31 -1.19 -5.00 -3.25
N GLN A 32 -0.41 -6.08 -3.27
CA GLN A 32 0.72 -6.29 -2.35
C GLN A 32 0.36 -6.23 -0.85
N THR A 33 -0.92 -6.45 -0.51
CA THR A 33 -1.43 -6.41 0.87
C THR A 33 -2.25 -7.69 1.13
N ARG A 34 -2.13 -8.28 2.33
CA ARG A 34 -2.84 -9.53 2.65
C ARG A 34 -4.33 -9.25 2.93
N VAL A 35 -5.20 -10.20 2.57
CA VAL A 35 -6.66 -10.11 2.81
C VAL A 35 -7.00 -9.72 4.25
N ASP A 36 -6.38 -10.38 5.22
CA ASP A 36 -6.65 -10.18 6.65
C ASP A 36 -6.27 -8.77 7.12
N GLN A 37 -5.28 -8.16 6.46
CA GLN A 37 -4.88 -6.77 6.71
C GLN A 37 -5.81 -5.78 6.01
N VAL A 38 -6.36 -6.14 4.84
CA VAL A 38 -7.24 -5.27 4.05
C VAL A 38 -8.61 -5.13 4.71
N ARG A 39 -9.19 -6.21 5.23
CA ARG A 39 -10.58 -6.22 5.77
C ARG A 39 -10.92 -5.01 6.66
N PRO A 40 -10.22 -4.74 7.77
CA PRO A 40 -10.58 -3.63 8.64
C PRO A 40 -10.43 -2.25 7.99
N TYR A 41 -9.57 -2.12 6.97
CA TYR A 41 -9.44 -0.86 6.22
C TYR A 41 -10.53 -0.71 5.19
N TYR A 42 -10.89 -1.79 4.50
CA TYR A 42 -11.99 -1.79 3.54
C TYR A 42 -13.28 -1.34 4.22
N ASP A 43 -13.63 -1.95 5.37
CA ASP A 43 -14.84 -1.64 6.10
C ASP A 43 -14.89 -0.14 6.47
N ARG A 44 -13.86 0.39 7.15
CA ARG A 44 -13.79 1.83 7.50
C ARG A 44 -13.76 2.76 6.29
N PHE A 45 -13.13 2.34 5.19
CA PHE A 45 -13.03 3.16 3.99
C PHE A 45 -14.38 3.25 3.28
N MET A 46 -15.10 2.13 3.17
CA MET A 46 -16.44 2.09 2.58
C MET A 46 -17.46 2.79 3.48
N ASP A 47 -17.34 2.72 4.80
CA ASP A 47 -18.18 3.51 5.72
C ASP A 47 -17.99 5.02 5.52
N ARG A 48 -16.74 5.45 5.30
CA ARG A 48 -16.42 6.88 5.12
C ARG A 48 -16.66 7.38 3.70
N PHE A 49 -16.45 6.54 2.70
CA PHE A 49 -16.63 6.85 1.29
C PHE A 49 -17.50 5.77 0.62
N PRO A 50 -18.83 5.79 0.85
CA PRO A 50 -19.71 4.70 0.41
C PRO A 50 -19.85 4.59 -1.11
N THR A 51 -19.64 5.69 -1.84
CA THR A 51 -19.75 5.74 -3.30
C THR A 51 -18.55 6.44 -3.93
N VAL A 52 -18.37 6.28 -5.24
CA VAL A 52 -17.31 6.94 -6.00
C VAL A 52 -17.43 8.47 -5.93
N GLU A 53 -18.64 9.01 -5.83
CA GLU A 53 -18.89 10.45 -5.65
C GLU A 53 -18.39 10.95 -4.30
N HIS A 54 -18.62 10.18 -3.22
CA HIS A 54 -18.10 10.54 -1.90
C HIS A 54 -16.57 10.58 -1.93
N LEU A 55 -15.94 9.58 -2.55
CA LEU A 55 -14.49 9.54 -2.70
C LEU A 55 -13.98 10.69 -3.59
N GLY A 56 -14.62 10.94 -4.73
CA GLY A 56 -14.23 11.99 -5.68
C GLY A 56 -14.31 13.39 -5.08
N LYS A 57 -15.33 13.66 -4.25
CA LYS A 57 -15.53 14.95 -3.57
C LYS A 57 -14.64 15.13 -2.33
N ALA A 58 -14.09 14.05 -1.77
CA ALA A 58 -13.26 14.11 -0.57
C ALA A 58 -11.94 14.87 -0.81
N SER A 59 -11.39 15.46 0.25
CA SER A 59 -10.04 16.01 0.21
C SER A 59 -9.01 14.87 0.13
N LEU A 60 -7.87 15.13 -0.52
CA LEU A 60 -6.78 14.15 -0.55
C LEU A 60 -6.28 13.82 0.87
N GLU A 61 -6.32 14.80 1.78
CA GLU A 61 -5.92 14.61 3.17
C GLU A 61 -6.82 13.59 3.89
N ASP A 62 -8.14 13.67 3.70
CA ASP A 62 -9.09 12.71 4.25
C ASP A 62 -8.88 11.29 3.70
N VAL A 63 -8.60 11.18 2.40
CA VAL A 63 -8.34 9.88 1.76
C VAL A 63 -7.04 9.27 2.29
N LEU A 64 -5.97 10.06 2.38
CA LEU A 64 -4.69 9.59 2.93
C LEU A 64 -4.81 9.22 4.41
N LYS A 65 -5.68 9.92 5.15
CA LYS A 65 -5.98 9.61 6.55
C LYS A 65 -6.74 8.29 6.69
N ALA A 66 -7.74 8.03 5.85
CA ALA A 66 -8.42 6.74 5.83
C ALA A 66 -7.50 5.57 5.40
N TRP A 67 -6.49 5.86 4.57
CA TRP A 67 -5.49 4.88 4.10
C TRP A 67 -4.32 4.67 5.06
N GLU A 68 -4.21 5.49 6.12
CA GLU A 68 -3.05 5.54 6.99
C GLU A 68 -2.72 4.18 7.62
N GLY A 69 -1.49 3.71 7.38
CA GLY A 69 -0.99 2.44 7.92
C GLY A 69 -1.02 1.28 6.93
N MET A 70 -1.77 1.37 5.83
CA MET A 70 -1.82 0.32 4.81
C MET A 70 -0.57 0.27 3.92
N GLY A 71 0.15 1.40 3.80
CA GLY A 71 1.33 1.52 2.96
C GLY A 71 1.00 1.64 1.47
N TYR A 72 2.03 1.84 0.64
CA TYR A 72 1.92 2.10 -0.80
C TYR A 72 0.91 3.22 -1.13
N TYR A 73 1.09 4.39 -0.52
CA TYR A 73 0.17 5.52 -0.58
C TYR A 73 -0.11 6.08 -1.99
N ALA A 74 0.76 5.79 -2.97
CA ALA A 74 0.47 6.08 -4.37
C ALA A 74 -0.84 5.44 -4.85
N ARG A 75 -1.21 4.27 -4.28
CA ARG A 75 -2.51 3.62 -4.54
C ARG A 75 -3.68 4.49 -4.13
N ALA A 76 -3.66 5.05 -2.92
CA ALA A 76 -4.70 5.94 -2.42
C ALA A 76 -4.82 7.21 -3.27
N ARG A 77 -3.67 7.82 -3.63
CA ARG A 77 -3.64 9.02 -4.47
C ARG A 77 -4.20 8.77 -5.86
N ASN A 78 -3.81 7.65 -6.47
CA ASN A 78 -4.29 7.30 -7.81
C ASN A 78 -5.76 6.89 -7.79
N LEU A 79 -6.20 6.12 -6.78
CA LEU A 79 -7.61 5.80 -6.55
C LEU A 79 -8.46 7.07 -6.43
N HIS A 80 -8.01 8.05 -5.64
CA HIS A 80 -8.69 9.35 -5.52
C HIS A 80 -8.74 10.12 -6.84
N ARG A 81 -7.61 10.21 -7.56
CA ARG A 81 -7.53 10.89 -8.86
C ARG A 81 -8.44 10.23 -9.90
N ALA A 82 -8.48 8.91 -9.92
CA ALA A 82 -9.36 8.14 -10.79
C ALA A 82 -10.83 8.32 -10.39
N ALA A 83 -11.16 8.37 -9.10
CA ALA A 83 -12.52 8.59 -8.64
C ALA A 83 -13.04 9.97 -9.05
N ARG A 84 -12.19 11.01 -8.92
CA ARG A 84 -12.48 12.35 -9.46
C ARG A 84 -12.76 12.30 -10.96
N ARG A 85 -11.90 11.63 -11.72
CA ARG A 85 -12.09 11.46 -13.16
C ARG A 85 -13.40 10.76 -13.51
N VAL A 86 -13.79 9.72 -12.76
CA VAL A 86 -15.08 9.03 -12.95
C VAL A 86 -16.26 9.96 -12.66
N VAL A 87 -16.18 10.78 -11.61
CA VAL A 87 -17.22 11.76 -11.31
C VAL A 87 -17.30 12.84 -12.39
N ASP A 88 -16.16 13.40 -12.79
CA ASP A 88 -16.08 14.56 -13.67
C ASP A 88 -16.34 14.20 -15.15
N GLU A 89 -15.82 13.08 -15.63
CA GLU A 89 -15.88 12.68 -17.06
C GLU A 89 -16.95 11.62 -17.35
N HIS A 90 -17.37 10.84 -16.34
CA HIS A 90 -18.30 9.72 -16.51
C HIS A 90 -19.57 9.84 -15.65
N GLY A 91 -19.81 10.99 -15.02
CA GLY A 91 -21.02 11.25 -14.23
C GLY A 91 -21.21 10.30 -13.05
N GLY A 92 -20.11 9.80 -12.46
CA GLY A 92 -20.13 8.84 -11.36
C GLY A 92 -20.26 7.37 -11.81
N GLN A 93 -20.40 7.10 -13.11
CA GLN A 93 -20.51 5.74 -13.63
C GLN A 93 -19.14 5.18 -14.01
N ILE A 94 -18.72 4.09 -13.34
CA ILE A 94 -17.50 3.39 -13.71
C ILE A 94 -17.72 2.72 -15.07
N PRO A 95 -16.85 2.94 -16.08
CA PRO A 95 -16.98 2.30 -17.38
C PRO A 95 -16.99 0.76 -17.27
N ASP A 96 -17.73 0.09 -18.13
CA ASP A 96 -17.80 -1.38 -18.19
C ASP A 96 -16.85 -1.99 -19.22
N ASP A 97 -16.12 -1.14 -19.95
CA ASP A 97 -15.10 -1.49 -20.93
C ASP A 97 -13.71 -1.59 -20.27
N PRO A 98 -13.03 -2.75 -20.33
CA PRO A 98 -11.72 -2.94 -19.70
C PRO A 98 -10.65 -1.94 -20.17
N ALA A 99 -10.67 -1.50 -21.42
CA ALA A 99 -9.68 -0.55 -21.93
C ALA A 99 -9.90 0.83 -21.27
N ARG A 100 -11.14 1.33 -21.24
CA ARG A 100 -11.49 2.57 -20.53
C ARG A 100 -11.20 2.52 -19.04
N ILE A 101 -11.47 1.39 -18.38
CA ILE A 101 -11.11 1.21 -16.96
C ILE A 101 -9.58 1.27 -16.79
N SER A 102 -8.81 0.67 -17.69
CA SER A 102 -7.34 0.69 -17.64
C SER A 102 -6.72 2.06 -17.92
N ASP A 103 -7.45 2.99 -18.53
CA ASP A 103 -6.99 4.36 -18.74
C ASP A 103 -7.10 5.23 -17.48
N LEU A 104 -7.77 4.73 -16.42
CA LEU A 104 -7.89 5.43 -15.15
C LEU A 104 -6.57 5.39 -14.34
N PRO A 105 -6.20 6.48 -13.66
CA PRO A 105 -4.99 6.53 -12.85
C PRO A 105 -4.82 5.36 -11.87
N GLY A 106 -3.69 4.67 -11.95
CA GLY A 106 -3.33 3.57 -11.04
C GLY A 106 -4.08 2.26 -11.28
N ILE A 107 -4.89 2.18 -12.33
CA ILE A 107 -5.50 0.93 -12.79
C ILE A 107 -4.64 0.39 -13.94
N GLY A 108 -4.03 -0.77 -13.72
CA GLY A 108 -3.35 -1.51 -14.79
C GLY A 108 -4.24 -2.60 -15.39
N PRO A 109 -3.74 -3.33 -16.42
CA PRO A 109 -4.50 -4.37 -17.10
C PRO A 109 -5.06 -5.45 -16.17
N TYR A 110 -4.32 -5.80 -15.10
CA TYR A 110 -4.78 -6.73 -14.07
C TYR A 110 -6.05 -6.22 -13.37
N THR A 111 -5.99 -4.99 -12.83
CA THR A 111 -7.09 -4.42 -12.03
C THR A 111 -8.30 -4.16 -12.92
N ALA A 112 -8.08 -3.69 -14.15
CA ALA A 112 -9.16 -3.50 -15.12
C ALA A 112 -9.87 -4.83 -15.42
N ALA A 113 -9.14 -5.89 -15.74
CA ALA A 113 -9.72 -7.22 -15.94
C ALA A 113 -10.46 -7.76 -14.70
N ALA A 114 -9.94 -7.49 -13.50
CA ALA A 114 -10.58 -7.90 -12.25
C ALA A 114 -11.93 -7.21 -12.05
N ILE A 115 -11.97 -5.88 -12.16
CA ILE A 115 -13.20 -5.10 -12.07
C ILE A 115 -14.19 -5.53 -13.16
N SER A 116 -13.76 -5.58 -14.42
CA SER A 116 -14.61 -5.96 -15.56
C SER A 116 -15.21 -7.35 -15.42
N SER A 117 -14.44 -8.33 -14.96
CA SER A 117 -14.94 -9.71 -14.83
C SER A 117 -15.82 -9.91 -13.60
N ILE A 118 -15.52 -9.26 -12.47
CA ILE A 118 -16.25 -9.44 -11.21
C ILE A 118 -17.53 -8.60 -11.17
N ALA A 119 -17.45 -7.32 -11.53
CA ALA A 119 -18.56 -6.39 -11.41
C ALA A 119 -19.45 -6.36 -12.66
N PHE A 120 -18.86 -6.50 -13.85
CA PHE A 120 -19.57 -6.38 -15.13
C PHE A 120 -19.73 -7.71 -15.89
N GLY A 121 -19.25 -8.82 -15.33
CA GLY A 121 -19.38 -10.15 -15.95
C GLY A 121 -18.62 -10.31 -17.28
N ARG A 122 -17.65 -9.45 -17.58
CA ARG A 122 -16.87 -9.53 -18.82
C ARG A 122 -15.92 -10.74 -18.80
N ASP A 123 -15.76 -11.38 -19.96
CA ASP A 123 -14.85 -12.52 -20.14
C ASP A 123 -13.38 -12.10 -20.22
N CYS A 124 -12.87 -11.53 -19.14
CA CYS A 124 -11.48 -11.09 -19.01
C CYS A 124 -10.69 -12.04 -18.10
N PRO A 125 -9.57 -12.63 -18.54
CA PRO A 125 -8.71 -13.41 -17.66
C PRO A 125 -7.96 -12.52 -16.68
N VAL A 126 -7.92 -12.92 -15.41
CA VAL A 126 -7.21 -12.19 -14.35
C VAL A 126 -6.03 -13.03 -13.86
N VAL A 127 -4.84 -12.44 -13.87
CA VAL A 127 -3.60 -13.17 -13.60
C VAL A 127 -2.71 -12.42 -12.62
N ASP A 128 -2.93 -12.68 -11.32
CA ASP A 128 -2.09 -12.21 -10.22
C ASP A 128 -0.94 -13.20 -9.88
N GLY A 129 -0.20 -12.95 -8.80
CA GLY A 129 0.85 -13.84 -8.32
C GLY A 129 0.35 -15.22 -7.83
N ASN A 130 -0.92 -15.33 -7.44
CA ASN A 130 -1.55 -16.61 -7.09
C ASN A 130 -1.83 -17.43 -8.35
N VAL A 131 -2.45 -16.83 -9.36
CA VAL A 131 -2.76 -17.45 -10.65
C VAL A 131 -1.48 -17.84 -11.38
N VAL A 132 -0.47 -16.96 -11.43
CA VAL A 132 0.87 -17.29 -11.97
C VAL A 132 1.40 -18.57 -11.34
N ARG A 133 1.36 -18.69 -10.01
CA ARG A 133 1.87 -19.87 -9.30
C ARG A 133 1.04 -21.12 -9.58
N VAL A 134 -0.28 -21.01 -9.59
CA VAL A 134 -1.19 -22.13 -9.91
C VAL A 134 -0.90 -22.63 -11.33
N LEU A 135 -0.86 -21.73 -12.32
CA LEU A 135 -0.63 -22.09 -13.72
C LEU A 135 0.79 -22.62 -13.96
N SER A 136 1.81 -22.04 -13.32
CA SER A 136 3.17 -22.57 -13.41
C SER A 136 3.28 -24.00 -12.90
N ARG A 137 2.52 -24.38 -11.87
CA ARG A 137 2.51 -25.76 -11.35
C ARG A 137 1.62 -26.67 -12.19
N LEU A 138 0.40 -26.22 -12.50
CA LEU A 138 -0.58 -26.97 -13.28
C LEU A 138 0.00 -27.43 -14.63
N PHE A 139 0.76 -26.56 -15.30
CA PHE A 139 1.35 -26.81 -16.62
C PHE A 139 2.87 -27.04 -16.59
N HIS A 140 3.48 -27.22 -15.41
CA HIS A 140 4.92 -27.42 -15.25
C HIS A 140 5.78 -26.39 -16.03
N LEU A 141 5.49 -25.10 -15.85
CA LEU A 141 6.25 -24.02 -16.47
C LEU A 141 7.55 -23.77 -15.70
N THR A 142 8.70 -24.03 -16.33
CA THR A 142 10.04 -23.89 -15.73
C THR A 142 10.66 -22.51 -15.93
N ASP A 143 10.13 -21.72 -16.88
CA ASP A 143 10.57 -20.35 -17.11
C ASP A 143 10.29 -19.45 -15.89
N THR A 144 11.13 -18.42 -15.71
CA THR A 144 10.88 -17.42 -14.67
C THR A 144 9.71 -16.52 -15.10
N PRO A 145 8.64 -16.36 -14.30
CA PRO A 145 7.45 -15.59 -14.71
C PRO A 145 7.69 -14.11 -14.99
N ALA A 146 8.85 -13.58 -14.60
CA ALA A 146 9.27 -12.22 -14.88
C ALA A 146 9.80 -12.02 -16.31
N SER A 147 9.89 -13.06 -17.16
CA SER A 147 10.18 -12.88 -18.58
C SER A 147 8.90 -12.59 -19.37
N SER A 148 9.01 -11.77 -20.41
CA SER A 148 7.87 -11.42 -21.29
C SER A 148 7.25 -12.67 -21.95
N ALA A 149 8.10 -13.61 -22.38
CA ALA A 149 7.66 -14.87 -22.98
C ALA A 149 6.87 -15.75 -21.99
N ALA A 150 7.36 -15.90 -20.75
CA ALA A 150 6.64 -16.66 -19.72
C ALA A 150 5.31 -15.99 -19.39
N ARG A 151 5.30 -14.65 -19.28
CA ARG A 151 4.08 -13.89 -19.00
C ARG A 151 3.04 -14.09 -20.10
N LYS A 152 3.42 -13.95 -21.38
CA LYS A 152 2.53 -14.20 -22.53
C LYS A 152 1.95 -15.62 -22.53
N ARG A 153 2.77 -16.62 -22.19
CA ARG A 153 2.31 -18.02 -22.09
C ARG A 153 1.30 -18.21 -20.95
N ILE A 154 1.56 -17.62 -19.78
CA ILE A 154 0.66 -17.69 -18.62
C ILE A 154 -0.68 -16.99 -18.94
N ASP A 155 -0.64 -15.79 -19.50
CA ASP A 155 -1.86 -15.04 -19.86
C ASP A 155 -2.68 -15.81 -20.92
N GLY A 156 -2.01 -16.43 -21.91
CA GLY A 156 -2.67 -17.31 -22.89
C GLY A 156 -3.30 -18.57 -22.27
N LEU A 157 -2.68 -19.18 -21.26
CA LEU A 157 -3.26 -20.30 -20.50
C LEU A 157 -4.49 -19.87 -19.69
N ALA A 158 -4.41 -18.72 -19.01
CA ALA A 158 -5.52 -18.16 -18.26
C ALA A 158 -6.73 -17.88 -19.18
N GLY A 159 -6.49 -17.29 -20.35
CA GLY A 159 -7.54 -17.06 -21.35
C GLY A 159 -8.19 -18.34 -21.88
N ARG A 160 -7.41 -19.41 -22.11
CA ARG A 160 -7.96 -20.70 -22.57
C ARG A 160 -8.79 -21.43 -21.51
N LEU A 161 -8.44 -21.29 -20.24
CA LEU A 161 -9.15 -21.94 -19.13
C LEU A 161 -10.39 -21.17 -18.66
N LEU A 162 -10.54 -19.92 -19.09
CA LEU A 162 -11.58 -19.03 -18.60
C LEU A 162 -12.98 -19.63 -18.82
N ALA A 163 -13.75 -19.76 -17.74
CA ALA A 163 -15.14 -20.15 -17.83
C ALA A 163 -15.98 -18.97 -18.33
N ARG A 164 -16.18 -18.89 -19.65
CA ARG A 164 -16.96 -17.82 -20.29
C ARG A 164 -18.37 -17.72 -19.71
N GLY A 165 -18.85 -16.49 -19.53
CA GLY A 165 -20.10 -16.16 -18.83
C GLY A 165 -20.04 -16.31 -17.30
N ARG A 166 -18.96 -16.88 -16.75
CA ARG A 166 -18.69 -17.00 -15.31
C ARG A 166 -17.25 -16.57 -14.97
N ALA A 167 -16.68 -15.69 -15.78
CA ALA A 167 -15.28 -15.29 -15.70
C ALA A 167 -14.90 -14.71 -14.34
N GLY A 168 -15.75 -13.85 -13.75
CA GLY A 168 -15.55 -13.30 -12.41
C GLY A 168 -15.38 -14.38 -11.34
N ASN A 169 -16.31 -15.34 -11.28
CA ASN A 169 -16.23 -16.46 -10.33
C ASN A 169 -15.00 -17.35 -10.61
N PHE A 170 -14.69 -17.61 -11.88
CA PHE A 170 -13.52 -18.40 -12.25
C PHE A 170 -12.19 -17.75 -11.83
N ASN A 171 -12.06 -16.45 -12.09
CA ASN A 171 -10.89 -15.65 -11.69
C ASN A 171 -10.72 -15.65 -10.18
N GLN A 172 -11.79 -15.37 -9.43
CA GLN A 172 -11.75 -15.39 -7.97
C GLN A 172 -11.41 -16.78 -7.42
N ALA A 173 -11.94 -17.84 -8.03
CA ALA A 173 -11.65 -19.21 -7.63
C ALA A 173 -10.19 -19.61 -7.88
N MET A 174 -9.58 -19.17 -8.99
CA MET A 174 -8.15 -19.38 -9.24
C MET A 174 -7.27 -18.63 -8.23
N MET A 175 -7.63 -17.39 -7.88
CA MET A 175 -6.96 -16.63 -6.82
C MET A 175 -7.11 -17.30 -5.45
N GLU A 176 -8.31 -17.78 -5.12
CA GLU A 176 -8.62 -18.47 -3.87
C GLU A 176 -7.83 -19.80 -3.75
N LEU A 177 -7.78 -20.57 -4.83
CA LEU A 177 -7.00 -21.81 -4.92
C LEU A 177 -5.53 -21.53 -4.63
N GLY A 178 -4.95 -20.52 -5.27
CA GLY A 178 -3.57 -20.13 -5.01
C GLY A 178 -3.36 -19.65 -3.57
N ALA A 179 -4.29 -18.87 -3.03
CA ALA A 179 -4.19 -18.31 -1.69
C ALA A 179 -4.28 -19.38 -0.57
N LYS A 180 -5.16 -20.37 -0.71
CA LYS A 180 -5.51 -21.32 0.35
C LYS A 180 -4.86 -22.69 0.19
N ILE A 181 -4.78 -23.21 -1.03
CA ILE A 181 -4.41 -24.60 -1.32
C ILE A 181 -3.04 -24.68 -1.98
N CYS A 182 -2.89 -24.07 -3.15
CA CYS A 182 -1.65 -24.05 -3.92
C CYS A 182 -0.73 -22.93 -3.41
N THR A 183 -0.37 -22.98 -2.13
CA THR A 183 0.40 -21.95 -1.42
C THR A 183 1.88 -21.91 -1.84
N PRO A 184 2.61 -20.81 -1.59
CA PRO A 184 4.02 -20.69 -1.98
C PRO A 184 4.94 -21.75 -1.36
N ARG A 185 4.63 -22.23 -0.15
CA ARG A 185 5.37 -23.26 0.58
C ARG A 185 4.37 -24.27 1.11
N LYS A 186 4.69 -25.56 1.03
CA LYS A 186 3.84 -26.67 1.50
C LYS A 186 2.42 -26.59 0.92
N PRO A 187 2.24 -26.65 -0.42
CA PRO A 187 0.91 -26.66 -1.02
C PRO A 187 0.13 -27.90 -0.57
N ARG A 188 -1.17 -27.72 -0.31
CA ARG A 188 -2.07 -28.79 0.15
C ARG A 188 -2.59 -29.59 -1.04
N CYS A 189 -1.68 -30.29 -1.71
CA CYS A 189 -2.01 -30.99 -2.96
C CYS A 189 -3.13 -32.03 -2.78
N GLY A 190 -3.22 -32.71 -1.63
CA GLY A 190 -4.29 -33.68 -1.36
C GLY A 190 -5.70 -33.07 -1.31
N GLU A 191 -5.82 -31.78 -0.96
CA GLU A 191 -7.08 -31.03 -0.90
C GLU A 191 -7.37 -30.28 -2.22
N CYS A 192 -6.49 -30.38 -3.22
CA CYS A 192 -6.57 -29.56 -4.42
C CYS A 192 -7.59 -30.11 -5.42
N PRO A 193 -8.65 -29.34 -5.77
CA PRO A 193 -9.72 -29.80 -6.67
C PRO A 193 -9.25 -30.01 -8.12
N VAL A 194 -8.04 -29.55 -8.45
CA VAL A 194 -7.43 -29.72 -9.77
C VAL A 194 -6.14 -30.54 -9.71
N ASN A 195 -5.91 -31.27 -8.62
CA ASN A 195 -4.75 -32.17 -8.47
C ASN A 195 -4.60 -33.16 -9.63
N PRO A 196 -5.68 -33.85 -10.11
CA PRO A 196 -5.55 -34.84 -11.19
C PRO A 196 -4.96 -34.26 -12.50
N PHE A 197 -5.09 -32.94 -12.69
CA PHE A 197 -4.60 -32.22 -13.87
C PHE A 197 -3.22 -31.58 -13.67
N CYS A 198 -2.63 -31.65 -12.47
CA CYS A 198 -1.42 -30.91 -12.12
C CYS A 198 -0.15 -31.63 -12.56
N GLU A 199 0.47 -31.17 -13.64
CA GLU A 199 1.70 -31.75 -14.17
C GLU A 199 2.86 -31.67 -13.18
N ALA A 200 3.07 -30.55 -12.50
CA ALA A 200 4.12 -30.45 -11.49
C ALA A 200 3.95 -31.48 -10.35
N ARG A 201 2.72 -31.83 -9.97
CA ARG A 201 2.50 -32.86 -8.95
C ARG A 201 2.81 -34.27 -9.46
N LYS A 202 2.56 -34.53 -10.74
CA LYS A 202 2.85 -35.82 -11.38
C LYS A 202 4.35 -36.03 -11.60
N THR A 203 5.06 -34.98 -11.98
CA THR A 203 6.44 -35.10 -12.49
C THR A 203 7.51 -34.63 -11.51
N LEU A 204 7.19 -33.86 -10.48
CA LEU A 204 8.17 -33.32 -9.51
C LEU A 204 8.01 -33.95 -8.12
N PRO A 205 9.11 -34.18 -7.39
CA PRO A 205 9.05 -34.53 -5.98
C PRO A 205 8.38 -33.46 -5.11
N ASP A 206 8.62 -32.19 -5.42
CA ASP A 206 8.00 -31.04 -4.75
C ASP A 206 7.55 -29.97 -5.76
N PRO A 207 6.23 -29.74 -5.95
CA PRO A 207 5.73 -28.68 -6.83
C PRO A 207 6.03 -27.26 -6.30
N ALA A 208 6.43 -27.10 -5.03
CA ALA A 208 6.76 -25.80 -4.45
C ALA A 208 8.03 -25.15 -5.01
N VAL A 209 8.85 -25.90 -5.75
CA VAL A 209 9.99 -25.36 -6.51
C VAL A 209 9.56 -24.42 -7.64
N LEU A 210 8.29 -24.49 -8.07
CA LEU A 210 7.69 -23.59 -9.04
C LEU A 210 6.76 -22.55 -8.38
N PRO A 211 6.67 -21.33 -8.94
CA PRO A 211 7.49 -20.81 -10.05
C PRO A 211 8.93 -20.49 -9.64
N ARG A 212 9.86 -20.53 -10.60
CA ARG A 212 11.25 -20.09 -10.37
C ARG A 212 11.29 -18.61 -10.01
N LYS A 213 12.13 -18.25 -9.04
CA LYS A 213 12.27 -16.87 -8.55
C LYS A 213 13.58 -16.27 -9.06
N LYS A 214 13.54 -14.97 -9.38
CA LYS A 214 14.78 -14.20 -9.55
C LYS A 214 15.45 -13.97 -8.18
N PRO A 215 16.79 -13.99 -8.12
CA PRO A 215 17.51 -13.46 -6.97
C PRO A 215 17.05 -12.04 -6.65
N ARG A 216 16.94 -11.71 -5.36
CA ARG A 216 16.58 -10.35 -4.93
C ARG A 216 17.87 -9.54 -4.78
N PRO A 217 17.94 -8.32 -5.32
CA PRO A 217 19.07 -7.45 -5.09
C PRO A 217 19.16 -7.07 -3.60
N GLN A 218 20.38 -6.72 -3.16
CA GLN A 218 20.59 -6.16 -1.84
C GLN A 218 19.84 -4.83 -1.73
N ARG A 219 19.21 -4.60 -0.58
CA ARG A 219 18.48 -3.36 -0.30
C ARG A 219 19.46 -2.31 0.23
N PRO A 220 19.51 -1.10 -0.32
CA PRO A 220 20.25 -0.01 0.29
C PRO A 220 19.68 0.32 1.68
N HIS A 221 20.55 0.80 2.58
CA HIS A 221 20.17 1.28 3.90
C HIS A 221 20.35 2.80 3.96
N HIS A 222 19.31 3.53 4.36
CA HIS A 222 19.36 4.97 4.57
C HIS A 222 19.30 5.33 6.05
N ARG A 223 20.19 6.21 6.51
CA ARG A 223 20.09 6.83 7.83
C ARG A 223 19.33 8.14 7.67
N VAL A 224 18.27 8.33 8.45
CA VAL A 224 17.40 9.51 8.39
C VAL A 224 17.30 10.12 9.76
N VAL A 225 17.33 11.44 9.83
CA VAL A 225 17.06 12.18 11.07
C VAL A 225 15.80 13.00 10.93
N ALA A 226 15.08 13.19 12.03
CA ALA A 226 13.90 14.05 12.09
C ALA A 226 13.89 14.88 13.38
N GLY A 227 13.51 16.15 13.27
CA GLY A 227 13.41 17.10 14.36
C GLY A 227 11.96 17.32 14.77
N ILE A 228 11.61 16.94 16.00
CA ILE A 228 10.39 17.37 16.68
C ILE A 228 10.67 18.79 17.19
N VAL A 229 10.58 19.76 16.28
CA VAL A 229 10.87 21.17 16.58
C VAL A 229 9.69 21.77 17.33
N ARG A 230 9.94 22.25 18.55
CA ARG A 230 8.96 22.86 19.43
C ARG A 230 9.06 24.37 19.42
N ARG A 231 7.89 25.01 19.46
CA ARG A 231 7.72 26.45 19.71
C ARG A 231 6.46 26.61 20.54
N ASN A 232 6.60 27.03 21.79
CA ASN A 232 5.53 26.99 22.78
C ASN A 232 4.93 25.56 22.88
N ASP A 233 3.61 25.41 22.86
CA ASP A 233 2.90 24.12 22.89
C ASP A 233 2.74 23.47 21.50
N GLU A 234 3.33 24.07 20.46
CA GLU A 234 3.24 23.59 19.09
C GLU A 234 4.49 22.82 18.66
N VAL A 235 4.30 21.89 17.74
CA VAL A 235 5.35 21.23 16.98
C VAL A 235 5.21 21.52 15.49
N LEU A 236 6.35 21.61 14.81
CA LEU A 236 6.40 21.83 13.38
C LEU A 236 6.23 20.51 12.61
N ILE A 237 5.30 20.49 11.67
CA ILE A 237 5.12 19.41 10.70
C ILE A 237 5.21 19.96 9.27
N VAL A 238 5.72 19.13 8.37
CA VAL A 238 5.88 19.45 6.95
C VAL A 238 5.15 18.42 6.12
N ARG A 239 4.43 18.88 5.10
CA ARG A 239 3.76 18.00 4.15
C ARG A 239 4.71 17.64 3.02
N ARG A 240 4.87 16.34 2.78
CA ARG A 240 5.67 15.84 1.65
C ARG A 240 5.01 16.23 0.33
N PRO A 241 5.79 16.52 -0.73
CA PRO A 241 5.26 16.69 -2.08
C PRO A 241 4.34 15.52 -2.46
N THR A 242 3.32 15.76 -3.28
CA THR A 242 2.38 14.69 -3.69
C THR A 242 3.06 13.62 -4.52
N ASP A 243 4.10 13.99 -5.26
CA ASP A 243 4.90 13.08 -6.07
C ASP A 243 6.02 12.43 -5.25
N GLY A 244 6.38 11.21 -5.65
CA GLY A 244 7.43 10.44 -4.99
C GLY A 244 7.00 9.70 -3.73
N LEU A 245 8.03 9.32 -2.95
CA LEU A 245 7.91 8.42 -1.80
C LEU A 245 7.08 9.07 -0.69
N LEU A 246 6.06 8.33 -0.21
CA LEU A 246 5.16 8.77 0.88
C LEU A 246 4.45 10.10 0.58
N GLY A 247 4.29 10.44 -0.70
CA GLY A 247 3.82 11.75 -1.11
C GLY A 247 2.44 12.14 -0.57
N GLY A 248 2.32 13.42 -0.18
CA GLY A 248 1.12 14.01 0.41
C GLY A 248 0.94 13.76 1.92
N LEU A 249 1.75 12.88 2.53
CA LEU A 249 1.73 12.65 3.98
C LEU A 249 2.49 13.74 4.74
N TRP A 250 2.17 13.85 6.02
CA TRP A 250 2.88 14.72 6.96
C TRP A 250 4.08 14.01 7.58
N GLU A 251 5.09 14.77 7.94
CA GLU A 251 6.27 14.30 8.68
C GLU A 251 6.84 15.39 9.58
N PHE A 252 7.71 14.99 10.51
CA PHE A 252 8.58 15.96 11.16
C PHE A 252 9.72 16.30 10.21
N PRO A 253 10.16 17.57 10.17
CA PRO A 253 11.21 17.98 9.25
C PRO A 253 12.54 17.27 9.52
N GLY A 254 13.32 17.04 8.47
CA GLY A 254 14.58 16.30 8.54
C GLY A 254 15.02 15.79 7.17
N GLY A 255 15.92 14.81 7.15
CA GLY A 255 16.51 14.35 5.89
C GLY A 255 17.39 13.11 6.01
N ILE A 256 17.84 12.63 4.84
CA ILE A 256 18.77 11.50 4.73
C ILE A 256 20.18 12.00 5.05
N VAL A 257 20.82 11.37 6.03
CA VAL A 257 22.16 11.73 6.49
C VAL A 257 23.20 10.97 5.71
N GLY A 258 24.19 11.70 5.16
CA GLY A 258 25.36 11.12 4.51
C GLY A 258 26.19 10.22 5.44
N LYS A 259 27.03 9.37 4.85
CA LYS A 259 27.92 8.47 5.62
C LYS A 259 28.93 9.29 6.41
N GLY A 260 29.10 8.98 7.70
CA GLY A 260 30.07 9.66 8.58
C GLY A 260 29.64 11.05 9.08
N VAL A 261 28.53 11.59 8.59
CA VAL A 261 28.00 12.89 9.04
C VAL A 261 27.30 12.71 10.39
N ASP A 262 27.51 13.64 11.32
CA ASP A 262 26.78 13.67 12.59
C ASP A 262 25.30 14.06 12.38
N GLY A 263 24.39 13.36 13.06
CA GLY A 263 22.96 13.52 12.86
C GLY A 263 22.40 14.84 13.40
N GLU A 264 22.95 15.34 14.50
CA GLU A 264 22.48 16.58 15.14
C GLU A 264 22.93 17.80 14.35
N THR A 265 24.21 17.80 13.94
CA THR A 265 24.79 18.83 13.07
C THR A 265 24.02 18.90 11.75
N PHE A 266 23.83 17.76 11.09
CA PHE A 266 23.05 17.70 9.84
C PHE A 266 21.64 18.24 10.02
N LEU A 267 20.95 17.87 11.12
CA LEU A 267 19.58 18.31 11.35
C LEU A 267 19.49 19.84 11.49
N ALA A 268 20.40 20.45 12.25
CA ALA A 268 20.43 21.90 12.43
C ALA A 268 20.69 22.64 11.09
N GLU A 269 21.62 22.14 10.27
CA GLU A 269 21.89 22.66 8.93
C GLU A 269 20.69 22.50 7.99
N GLU A 270 20.05 21.32 8.01
CA GLU A 270 18.88 21.02 7.18
C GLU A 270 17.69 21.94 7.50
N MET A 271 17.43 22.24 8.78
CA MET A 271 16.40 23.20 9.18
C MET A 271 16.66 24.60 8.64
N LYS A 272 17.92 25.03 8.62
CA LYS A 272 18.31 26.31 8.06
C LYS A 272 18.14 26.33 6.54
N ASN A 273 18.63 25.30 5.87
CA ASN A 273 18.69 25.23 4.40
C ASN A 273 17.33 24.96 3.74
N THR A 274 16.46 24.21 4.42
CA THR A 274 15.19 23.77 3.85
C THR A 274 14.00 24.55 4.42
N LEU A 275 14.08 25.07 5.65
CA LEU A 275 12.96 25.79 6.30
C LEU A 275 13.26 27.23 6.70
N GLY A 276 14.51 27.68 6.61
CA GLY A 276 14.91 29.04 6.98
C GLY A 276 14.88 29.33 8.49
N ILE A 277 14.95 28.30 9.33
CA ILE A 277 14.90 28.45 10.80
C ILE A 277 16.19 27.97 11.49
N GLY A 278 16.52 28.62 12.60
CA GLY A 278 17.54 28.15 13.54
C GLY A 278 16.91 27.32 14.64
N ILE A 279 17.50 26.17 14.95
CA ILE A 279 17.06 25.28 16.03
C ILE A 279 18.22 24.94 16.98
N ARG A 280 17.88 24.55 18.21
CA ARG A 280 18.78 23.83 19.11
C ARG A 280 18.31 22.39 19.20
N VAL A 281 19.20 21.43 18.94
CA VAL A 281 18.93 20.01 19.17
C VAL A 281 19.09 19.75 20.67
N ASP A 282 18.03 19.24 21.31
CA ASP A 282 17.99 19.06 22.77
C ASP A 282 18.48 17.67 23.19
N ARG A 283 17.84 16.64 22.64
CA ARG A 283 18.10 15.24 22.97
C ARG A 283 17.50 14.30 21.95
N SER A 284 18.10 13.11 21.82
CA SER A 284 17.51 11.98 21.11
C SER A 284 16.20 11.53 21.78
N VAL A 285 15.21 11.17 20.95
CA VAL A 285 13.91 10.64 21.38
C VAL A 285 13.84 9.14 21.15
N ALA A 286 14.16 8.70 19.93
CA ALA A 286 14.11 7.29 19.56
C ALA A 286 14.90 7.01 18.27
N THR A 287 15.40 5.79 18.16
CA THR A 287 15.98 5.24 16.93
C THR A 287 15.11 4.09 16.44
N LEU A 288 14.52 4.25 15.26
CA LEU A 288 13.51 3.37 14.72
C LEU A 288 13.97 2.76 13.40
N ARG A 289 14.07 1.44 13.34
CA ARG A 289 14.26 0.71 12.08
C ARG A 289 12.91 0.55 11.36
N HIS A 290 12.92 0.79 10.06
CA HIS A 290 11.78 0.62 9.18
C HIS A 290 12.22 0.07 7.82
N ALA A 291 11.52 -0.92 7.30
CA ALA A 291 11.84 -1.54 6.03
C ALA A 291 10.77 -1.21 4.98
N PHE A 292 11.22 -0.77 3.81
CA PHE A 292 10.42 -0.69 2.59
C PHE A 292 10.77 -1.87 1.69
N THR A 293 9.98 -2.07 0.63
CA THR A 293 10.21 -3.18 -0.30
C THR A 293 11.54 -3.06 -1.04
N HIS A 294 12.00 -1.82 -1.27
CA HIS A 294 13.17 -1.48 -2.10
C HIS A 294 14.36 -0.91 -1.32
N PHE A 295 14.20 -0.51 -0.05
CA PHE A 295 15.29 -0.06 0.82
C PHE A 295 14.94 -0.28 2.29
N GLU A 296 15.93 -0.15 3.16
CA GLU A 296 15.76 -0.12 4.62
C GLU A 296 16.20 1.24 5.17
N MET A 297 15.59 1.64 6.28
CA MET A 297 15.84 2.94 6.89
C MET A 297 15.98 2.83 8.41
N THR A 298 16.92 3.58 8.96
CA THR A 298 16.98 3.89 10.39
C THR A 298 16.63 5.38 10.58
N LEU A 299 15.50 5.65 11.21
CA LEU A 299 15.02 6.99 11.56
C LEU A 299 15.45 7.31 13.00
N GLN A 300 16.22 8.38 13.18
CA GLN A 300 16.58 8.91 14.48
C GLN A 300 15.84 10.23 14.72
N GLY A 301 14.96 10.25 15.72
CA GLY A 301 14.20 11.44 16.07
C GLY A 301 14.85 12.21 17.22
N TYR A 302 14.84 13.53 17.12
CA TYR A 302 15.34 14.43 18.16
C TYR A 302 14.25 15.40 18.61
N ASN A 303 14.24 15.75 19.90
CA ASN A 303 13.55 16.97 20.34
C ASN A 303 14.42 18.16 19.99
N CYS A 304 13.79 19.21 19.48
CA CYS A 304 14.48 20.45 19.15
C CYS A 304 13.68 21.65 19.63
N SER A 305 14.38 22.73 19.95
CA SER A 305 13.78 24.02 20.30
C SER A 305 13.95 24.99 19.14
N HIS A 306 12.87 25.63 18.70
CA HIS A 306 12.93 26.73 17.74
C HIS A 306 13.60 27.95 18.38
N LEU A 307 14.66 28.46 17.77
CA LEU A 307 15.38 29.65 18.27
C LEU A 307 14.97 30.91 17.52
N GLN A 308 15.00 30.86 16.18
CA GLN A 308 14.82 32.04 15.35
C GLN A 308 14.40 31.68 13.92
N GLY A 309 13.97 32.69 13.17
CA GLY A 309 13.52 32.56 11.79
C GLY A 309 12.01 32.40 11.67
N VAL A 310 11.52 32.53 10.43
CA VAL A 310 10.11 32.28 10.08
C VAL A 310 10.09 31.09 9.14
N VAL A 311 9.34 30.06 9.50
CA VAL A 311 9.25 28.83 8.71
C VAL A 311 8.77 29.13 7.30
N ARG A 312 9.64 28.85 6.33
CA ARG A 312 9.34 28.89 4.89
C ARG A 312 10.07 27.73 4.23
N HIS A 313 9.33 26.73 3.77
CA HIS A 313 9.94 25.62 3.06
C HIS A 313 10.53 26.12 1.74
N ARG A 314 11.80 25.81 1.47
CA ARG A 314 12.53 26.22 0.25
C ARG A 314 11.75 25.87 -1.01
N ASP A 315 11.24 24.64 -1.06
CA ASP A 315 10.50 24.13 -2.22
C ASP A 315 8.98 24.44 -2.16
N GLY A 316 8.54 25.31 -1.25
CA GLY A 316 7.14 25.72 -1.13
C GLY A 316 6.19 24.69 -0.52
N ASN A 317 6.71 23.59 0.06
CA ASN A 317 5.89 22.61 0.75
C ASN A 317 5.16 23.21 1.95
N GLU A 318 3.96 22.71 2.19
CA GLU A 318 3.13 23.16 3.29
C GLU A 318 3.77 22.83 4.64
N CYS A 319 3.85 23.84 5.51
CA CYS A 319 4.33 23.71 6.88
C CYS A 319 3.24 24.18 7.85
N ARG A 320 3.06 23.45 8.95
CA ARG A 320 2.11 23.85 10.00
C ARG A 320 2.75 23.70 11.37
N TRP A 321 2.51 24.69 12.21
CA TRP A 321 2.64 24.54 13.65
C TRP A 321 1.33 23.98 14.18
N VAL A 322 1.40 22.88 14.91
CA VAL A 322 0.22 22.18 15.44
C VAL A 322 0.46 21.77 16.87
N ARG A 323 -0.60 21.71 17.69
CA ARG A 323 -0.49 21.11 19.02
C ARG A 323 -0.10 19.64 18.88
N PHE A 324 0.76 19.18 19.77
CA PHE A 324 1.26 17.79 19.72
C PHE A 324 0.12 16.75 19.80
N GLU A 325 -0.91 17.06 20.58
CA GLU A 325 -2.13 16.26 20.77
C GLU A 325 -2.99 16.18 19.49
N ASP A 326 -2.91 17.18 18.61
CA ASP A 326 -3.62 17.19 17.33
C ASP A 326 -2.93 16.38 16.22
N LEU A 327 -1.72 15.85 16.47
CA LEU A 327 -1.00 14.99 15.51
C LEU A 327 -1.79 13.73 15.12
N GLY A 328 -2.79 13.33 15.92
CA GLY A 328 -3.75 12.28 15.59
C GLY A 328 -4.55 12.55 14.32
N ARG A 329 -4.78 13.82 13.95
CA ARG A 329 -5.63 14.23 12.82
C ARG A 329 -4.95 14.09 11.47
N PHE A 330 -3.63 14.27 11.44
CA PHE A 330 -2.82 14.23 10.23
C PHE A 330 -2.38 12.81 9.87
N ALA A 331 -2.23 12.51 8.58
CA ALA A 331 -1.74 11.22 8.11
C ALA A 331 -0.21 11.18 8.08
N PHE A 332 0.39 10.27 8.84
CA PHE A 332 1.83 10.08 8.96
C PHE A 332 2.28 8.69 8.45
N PRO A 333 3.51 8.57 7.92
CA PRO A 333 4.13 7.27 7.72
C PRO A 333 4.26 6.50 9.03
N ARG A 334 4.22 5.17 8.98
CA ARG A 334 4.31 4.31 10.17
C ARG A 334 5.55 4.58 11.03
N ALA A 335 6.69 4.92 10.41
CA ALA A 335 7.91 5.29 11.14
C ALA A 335 7.71 6.56 11.99
N TYR A 336 7.03 7.58 11.44
CA TYR A 336 6.72 8.81 12.16
C TYR A 336 5.63 8.62 13.20
N ARG A 337 4.61 7.77 12.96
CA ARG A 337 3.64 7.38 14.01
C ARG A 337 4.33 6.81 15.25
N ARG A 338 5.26 5.88 15.06
CA ARG A 338 6.07 5.31 16.15
C ARG A 338 6.95 6.35 16.83
N LEU A 339 7.44 7.35 16.09
CA LEU A 339 8.20 8.45 16.67
C LEU A 339 7.31 9.37 17.52
N ILE A 340 6.08 9.66 17.08
CA ILE A 340 5.08 10.41 17.85
C ILE A 340 4.76 9.67 19.15
N GLU A 341 4.49 8.36 19.07
CA GLU A 341 4.25 7.52 20.25
C GLU A 341 5.43 7.52 21.23
N ALA A 342 6.67 7.45 20.73
CA ALA A 342 7.87 7.53 21.57
C ALA A 342 8.02 8.91 22.22
N ALA A 343 7.76 9.98 21.46
CA ALA A 343 7.83 11.35 21.96
C ALA A 343 6.77 11.65 23.03
N ALA A 344 5.57 11.07 22.91
CA ALA A 344 4.49 11.20 23.89
C ALA A 344 4.89 10.62 25.26
N LYS A 345 5.44 9.40 25.29
CA LYS A 345 5.91 8.74 26.52
C LYS A 345 6.98 9.55 27.24
N VAL A 346 7.87 10.19 26.49
CA VAL A 346 8.94 11.02 27.03
C VAL A 346 8.41 12.35 27.61
N ARG A 347 7.21 12.81 27.21
CA ARG A 347 6.51 13.95 27.84
C ARG A 347 5.85 13.55 29.15
N GLU A 348 5.12 12.43 29.17
CA GLU A 348 4.40 11.94 30.37
C GLU A 348 5.33 11.70 31.55
N VAL A 349 6.56 11.21 31.31
CA VAL A 349 7.57 11.03 32.38
C VAL A 349 8.06 12.35 33.00
N ARG A 350 7.87 13.49 32.31
CA ARG A 350 8.29 14.82 32.78
C ARG A 350 7.17 15.65 33.38
N GLU A 351 5.92 15.28 33.15
CA GLU A 351 4.73 15.85 33.80
C GLU A 351 4.18 14.79 34.78
N PRO A 352 4.85 14.50 35.93
CA PRO A 352 4.16 13.77 36.98
C PRO A 352 2.96 14.63 37.40
N ALA A 353 1.82 13.97 37.63
CA ALA A 353 0.57 14.59 38.05
C ALA A 353 0.84 15.76 39.02
N GLY A 354 0.63 16.97 38.52
CA GLY A 354 0.68 18.17 39.34
C GLY A 354 -0.38 18.04 40.42
N SER A 355 0.09 17.80 41.64
CA SER A 355 -0.46 18.31 42.90
C SER A 355 -1.79 19.06 42.78
N THR A 356 -2.89 18.35 43.09
CA THR A 356 -4.01 18.97 43.82
C THR A 356 -3.62 19.16 45.28
#